data_AF-A0A424RWS3-F1
#
_entry.id   AF-A0A424RWS3-F1
#
_cell.length_a   1.000
_cell.length_b   1.000
_cell.length_c   1.000
_cell.angle_alpha   90.00
_cell.angle_beta   90.00
_cell.angle_gamma   90.00
#
_symmetry.space_group_name_H-M   'P 1'
#
loop_
_entity.id
_entity.type
_entity.pdbx_description
1 polymer ?
#
loop_
_entity_poly.entity_id
_entity_poly.type
_entity_poly.pdbx_seq_one_letter_code
_entity_poly.pdbx_strand_id
1 'polypeptide(L)' 'MKNENIPADIKSKSIKEAKDEINEILSKLENQNTKLDESLGDYQRLIQLNKHIGDLFKKKFKEIS' A
#
# COMPACT_ATOMS: atom_id res chain seq x y z
N MET A 1 -8.95 2.68 17.65
CA MET A 1 -8.47 1.57 16.80
C MET A 1 -6.96 1.71 16.69
N LYS A 2 -6.21 0.63 16.90
CA LYS A 2 -4.74 0.67 17.01
C LYS A 2 -4.16 1.39 15.79
N ASN A 3 -3.52 2.54 16.01
CA ASN A 3 -2.71 3.20 14.99
C ASN A 3 -1.55 2.26 14.67
N GLU A 4 -1.76 1.29 13.78
CA GLU A 4 -0.63 0.61 13.17
C GLU A 4 0.19 1.70 12.47
N ASN A 5 1.45 1.83 12.87
CA ASN A 5 2.36 2.86 12.38
C ASN A 5 2.62 2.64 10.89
N ILE A 6 1.76 3.20 10.05
CA ILE A 6 2.04 3.32 8.62
C ILE A 6 3.27 4.24 8.49
N PRO A 7 4.31 3.82 7.74
CA PRO A 7 5.49 4.62 7.45
C PRO A 7 5.16 6.03 6.92
N ALA A 8 5.97 7.02 7.28
CA ALA A 8 5.73 8.43 6.95
C ALA A 8 5.75 8.69 5.43
N ASP A 9 6.58 7.94 4.70
CA ASP A 9 6.66 7.98 3.25
C ASP A 9 5.37 7.49 2.58
N ILE A 10 4.71 6.46 3.12
CA ILE A 10 3.40 6.01 2.63
C ILE A 10 2.32 7.04 2.93
N LYS A 11 2.32 7.61 4.14
CA LYS A 11 1.32 8.61 4.55
C LYS A 11 1.28 9.84 3.65
N SER A 12 2.42 10.18 3.04
CA SER A 12 2.56 11.34 2.16
C SER A 12 2.11 11.08 0.72
N LYS A 13 1.91 9.81 0.34
CA LYS A 13 1.49 9.43 -1.02
C LYS A 13 0.02 9.73 -1.27
N SER A 14 -0.25 10.21 -2.47
CA SER A 14 -1.60 10.27 -3.03
C SER A 14 -2.15 8.88 -3.37
N ILE A 15 -3.46 8.79 -3.61
CA ILE A 15 -4.11 7.54 -4.07
C ILE A 15 -3.46 7.02 -5.35
N LYS A 16 -3.09 7.93 -6.27
CA LYS A 16 -2.48 7.55 -7.55
C LYS A 16 -1.08 6.97 -7.33
N GLU A 17 -0.24 7.66 -6.57
CA GLU A 17 1.13 7.18 -6.28
C GLU A 17 1.13 5.85 -5.52
N ALA A 18 0.21 5.67 -4.57
CA ALA A 18 0.09 4.41 -3.85
C ALA A 18 -0.36 3.27 -4.77
N LYS A 19 -1.27 3.54 -5.73
CA LYS A 19 -1.68 2.55 -6.75
C LYS A 19 -0.55 2.21 -7.72
N ASP A 20 0.19 3.22 -8.17
CA ASP A 20 1.32 3.04 -9.08
C ASP A 20 2.37 2.11 -8.42
N GLU A 21 2.72 2.34 -7.15
CA GLU A 21 3.65 1.47 -6.40
C GLU A 21 3.07 0.06 -6.14
N ILE A 22 1.78 -0.07 -5.85
CA ILE A 22 1.12 -1.38 -5.75
C ILE A 22 1.28 -2.17 -7.05
N ASN A 23 1.08 -1.53 -8.20
CA ASN A 23 1.19 -2.19 -9.50
C ASN A 23 2.63 -2.64 -9.80
N GLU A 24 3.63 -1.83 -9.43
CA GLU A 24 5.04 -2.20 -9.56
C GLU A 24 5.36 -3.42 -8.70
N ILE A 25 4.90 -3.42 -7.45
CA ILE A 25 5.12 -4.54 -6.54
C ILE A 25 4.41 -5.81 -7.04
N LEU A 26 3.15 -5.71 -7.47
CA LEU A 26 2.41 -6.85 -8.03
C LEU A 26 3.12 -7.43 -9.26
N SER A 27 3.59 -6.58 -10.18
CA SER A 27 4.36 -7.02 -11.35
C SER A 27 5.62 -7.78 -10.95
N LYS A 28 6.29 -7.38 -9.86
CA LYS A 28 7.44 -8.08 -9.31
C LYS A 28 7.05 -9.42 -8.67
N LEU A 29 5.95 -9.48 -7.94
CA LEU A 29 5.49 -10.70 -7.26
C LEU A 29 4.94 -11.76 -8.22
N GLU A 30 4.32 -11.33 -9.32
CA GLU A 30 3.77 -12.21 -10.35
C GLU A 30 4.85 -12.76 -11.30
N ASN A 31 6.04 -12.16 -11.30
CA ASN A 31 7.18 -12.70 -12.03
C ASN A 31 7.66 -14.02 -11.39
N GLN A 32 7.77 -15.07 -12.20
CA GLN A 32 8.10 -16.44 -11.77
C GLN A 32 9.51 -16.62 -11.16
N ASN A 33 10.34 -15.57 -11.15
CA ASN A 33 11.72 -15.60 -10.66
C ASN A 33 11.88 -15.03 -9.23
N THR A 34 10.80 -14.59 -8.60
CA THR A 34 10.87 -13.86 -7.33
C THR A 34 10.83 -14.84 -6.15
N LYS A 35 11.91 -14.93 -5.37
CA LYS A 35 11.93 -15.82 -4.19
C LYS A 35 11.01 -15.26 -3.11
N LEU A 36 10.33 -16.16 -2.40
CA LEU A 36 9.33 -15.82 -1.38
C LEU A 36 9.96 -15.02 -0.22
N ASP A 37 11.18 -15.37 0.18
CA ASP A 37 11.96 -14.64 1.19
C ASP A 37 12.36 -13.22 0.72
N GLU A 38 12.66 -13.06 -0.58
CA GLU A 38 13.02 -11.77 -1.17
C GLU A 38 11.81 -10.84 -1.38
N SER A 39 10.59 -11.41 -1.35
CA SER A 39 9.33 -10.70 -1.54
C SER A 39 8.56 -10.42 -0.25
N LEU A 40 9.06 -10.86 0.91
CA LEU A 40 8.39 -10.61 2.20
C LEU A 40 8.22 -9.10 2.49
N GLY A 41 9.26 -8.31 2.17
CA GLY A 41 9.20 -6.85 2.26
C GLY A 41 8.17 -6.24 1.31
N ASP A 42 8.07 -6.77 0.09
CA ASP A 42 7.11 -6.36 -0.93
C ASP A 42 5.66 -6.64 -0.49
N TYR A 43 5.38 -7.82 0.08
CA TYR A 43 4.08 -8.16 0.65
C TYR A 43 3.71 -7.25 1.82
N GLN A 44 4.64 -7.03 2.75
CA GLN A 44 4.42 -6.13 3.88
C GLN A 44 4.12 -4.70 3.39
N ARG A 45 4.83 -4.26 2.34
CA ARG A 45 4.63 -2.96 1.71
C ARG A 45 3.26 -2.85 1.05
N LEU A 46 2.82 -3.88 0.32
CA LEU A 46 1.47 -3.94 -0.26
C LEU A 46 0.38 -3.78 0.79
N ILE A 47 0.48 -4.48 1.93
CA ILE A 47 -0.51 -4.39 3.01
C ILE A 47 -0.60 -2.95 3.54
N GLN A 48 0.54 -2.28 3.73
CA GLN A 48 0.58 -0.90 4.20
C GLN A 48 0.00 0.08 3.18
N LEU A 49 0.32 -0.07 1.89
CA LEU A 49 -0.22 0.77 0.81
C LEU A 49 -1.74 0.59 0.67
N ASN A 50 -2.24 -0.65 0.72
CA ASN A 50 -3.67 -0.93 0.62
C ASN A 50 -4.44 -0.32 1.80
N LYS A 51 -3.87 -0.43 3.01
CA LYS A 51 -4.46 0.20 4.19
C LYS A 51 -4.54 1.72 4.05
N HIS A 52 -3.46 2.36 3.61
CA HIS A 52 -3.41 3.81 3.39
C HIS A 52 -4.46 4.27 2.37
N ILE A 53 -4.60 3.57 1.25
CA ILE A 53 -5.65 3.85 0.26
C ILE A 53 -7.05 3.73 0.90
N GLY A 54 -7.30 2.67 1.68
CA GLY A 54 -8.55 2.50 2.40
C GLY A 54 -8.86 3.65 3.37
N ASP A 55 -7.84 4.14 4.09
CA ASP A 55 -7.98 5.27 5.02
C ASP A 55 -8.23 6.59 4.27
N LEU A 56 -7.58 6.81 3.12
CA LEU A 56 -7.87 7.95 2.25
C LEU A 56 -9.31 7.93 1.73
N PHE A 57 -9.81 6.77 1.31
CA PHE A 57 -11.21 6.63 0.89
C PHE A 57 -12.19 6.89 2.04
N LYS A 58 -11.94 6.34 3.22
CA LYS A 58 -12.77 6.61 4.41
C LYS A 58 -12.79 8.09 4.76
N LYS A 59 -11.64 8.78 4.66
CA LYS A 59 -11.55 10.22 4.92
C LYS A 59 -12.38 11.00 3.91
N LYS A 60 -12.19 10.75 2.61
CA LYS A 60 -12.97 11.40 1.55
C LYS A 60 -14.47 11.12 1.67
N PHE A 61 -14.84 9.88 2.03
CA PHE A 61 -16.23 9.49 2.24
C PHE A 61 -16.88 10.28 3.39
N LYS A 62 -16.16 10.50 4.49
CA LYS A 62 -16.62 11.34 5.61
C LYS A 62 -16.70 12.83 5.27
N GLU A 63 -15.93 13.31 4.29
CA GLU A 63 -16.00 14.70 3.83
C GLU A 63 -17.24 14.95 2.95
N ILE A 64 -17.81 13.91 2.36
CA ILE A 64 -18.98 13.99 1.45
C ILE A 64 -20.28 13.45 2.05
N SER A 65 -20.25 12.84 3.24
CA SER A 65 -21.42 12.37 4.00
C SER A 65 -21.79 13.38 5.07
#